data_AF-A0A948Z6V4-F1
#
_entry.id   AF-A0A948Z6V4-F1
#
_cell.length_a   1.000
_cell.length_b   1.000
_cell.length_c   1.000
_cell.angle_alpha   90.00
_cell.angle_beta   90.00
_cell.angle_gamma   90.00
#
_symmetry.space_group_name_H-M   'P 1'
#
loop_
_entity.id
_entity.type
_entity.pdbx_description
1 polymer ?
#
loop_
_entity_poly.entity_id
_entity_poly.type
_entity_poly.pdbx_seq_one_letter_code
_entity_poly.pdbx_strand_id
1 'polypeptide(L)'
;MNRILTEGFGAFAGAFFAFLFLRLAEFLTKLYQREVKHYNSLVHLETQLNEIIGIIHDNLYILPNFIRVIKSGNIYFNNLQTIPIDKSHYDNLYNLELMNTLFSYQYQTRKLNDDIATATLGYTDIKNALIQKNLEKPDYIINAELMAKNLKHIEVFLAELQNETIDLLAKIRIQIAYDK
;
A
#
# COMPACT_ATOMS: atom_id res chain seq x y z
N MET A 1 -62.67 -33.59 -6.99
CA MET A 1 -61.98 -33.06 -5.80
C MET A 1 -60.51 -33.50 -5.74
N ASN A 2 -60.19 -34.80 -5.83
CA ASN A 2 -58.79 -35.29 -5.80
C ASN A 2 -57.88 -34.77 -6.94
N ARG A 3 -58.43 -34.50 -8.13
CA ARG A 3 -57.66 -33.99 -9.28
C ARG A 3 -57.21 -32.53 -9.13
N ILE A 4 -58.08 -31.67 -8.60
CA ILE A 4 -57.77 -30.25 -8.35
C ILE A 4 -56.74 -30.12 -7.22
N LEU A 5 -56.81 -30.97 -6.19
CA LEU A 5 -55.83 -30.99 -5.10
C LEU A 5 -54.46 -31.49 -5.56
N THR A 6 -54.40 -32.48 -6.45
CA THR A 6 -53.14 -32.99 -7.00
C THR A 6 -52.51 -32.03 -8.01
N GLU A 7 -53.30 -31.42 -8.89
CA GLU A 7 -52.83 -30.39 -9.83
C GLU A 7 -52.37 -29.12 -9.10
N GLY A 8 -53.11 -28.66 -8.08
CA GLY A 8 -52.73 -27.52 -7.24
C GLY A 8 -51.47 -27.77 -6.41
N PHE A 9 -51.33 -28.97 -5.83
CA PHE A 9 -50.10 -29.35 -5.11
C PHE A 9 -48.89 -29.44 -6.03
N GLY A 10 -49.06 -29.96 -7.26
CA GLY A 10 -48.00 -30.00 -8.27
C GLY A 10 -47.52 -28.60 -8.67
N ALA A 11 -48.46 -27.67 -8.92
CA ALA A 11 -48.11 -26.28 -9.23
C ALA A 11 -47.42 -25.57 -8.05
N PHE A 12 -47.91 -25.77 -6.82
CA PHE A 12 -47.27 -25.22 -5.62
C PHE A 12 -45.86 -25.78 -5.39
N ALA A 13 -45.70 -27.10 -5.47
CA ALA A 13 -44.40 -27.74 -5.31
C ALA A 13 -43.41 -27.26 -6.39
N GLY A 14 -43.85 -27.16 -7.65
CA GLY A 14 -43.05 -26.61 -8.75
C GLY A 14 -42.59 -25.18 -8.47
N ALA A 15 -43.50 -24.29 -8.06
CA ALA A 15 -43.17 -22.90 -7.72
C ALA A 15 -42.24 -22.79 -6.49
N PHE A 16 -42.47 -23.62 -5.48
CA PHE A 16 -41.64 -23.68 -4.27
C PHE A 16 -40.20 -24.11 -4.60
N PHE A 17 -40.03 -25.19 -5.37
CA PHE A 17 -38.70 -25.64 -5.79
C PHE A 17 -38.03 -24.63 -6.71
N ALA A 18 -38.76 -24.00 -7.63
CA ALA A 18 -38.21 -22.94 -8.48
C ALA A 18 -37.68 -21.76 -7.62
N PHE A 19 -38.44 -21.33 -6.62
CA PHE A 19 -38.01 -20.31 -5.67
C PHE A 19 -36.78 -20.75 -4.86
N LEU A 20 -36.77 -21.99 -4.37
CA LEU A 20 -35.65 -22.53 -3.59
C LEU A 20 -34.37 -22.59 -4.43
N PHE A 21 -34.46 -23.09 -5.67
CA PHE A 21 -33.32 -23.13 -6.59
C PHE A 21 -32.83 -21.73 -6.96
N LEU A 22 -33.73 -20.78 -7.18
CA LEU A 22 -33.35 -19.38 -7.41
C LEU A 22 -32.57 -18.82 -6.23
N ARG A 23 -33.03 -19.04 -5.00
CA ARG A 23 -32.33 -18.60 -3.79
C ARG A 23 -30.99 -19.27 -3.59
N LEU A 24 -30.90 -20.57 -3.86
CA LEU A 24 -29.64 -21.30 -3.80
C LEU A 24 -28.66 -20.78 -4.86
N ALA A 25 -29.11 -20.53 -6.08
CA ALA A 25 -28.29 -19.96 -7.15
C ALA A 25 -27.79 -18.55 -6.79
N GLU A 26 -28.64 -17.69 -6.24
CA GLU A 26 -28.25 -16.36 -5.75
C GLU A 26 -27.19 -16.46 -4.65
N PHE A 27 -27.35 -17.38 -3.71
CA PHE A 27 -26.40 -17.60 -2.62
C PHE A 27 -25.05 -18.09 -3.15
N LEU A 28 -25.03 -19.11 -4.00
CA LEU A 28 -23.80 -19.63 -4.63
C LEU A 28 -23.11 -18.55 -5.47
N THR A 29 -23.89 -17.75 -6.22
CA THR A 29 -23.35 -16.64 -7.02
C THR A 29 -22.68 -15.59 -6.14
N LYS A 30 -23.25 -15.25 -4.99
CA LYS A 30 -22.65 -14.29 -4.06
C LYS A 30 -21.35 -14.80 -3.44
N LEU A 31 -21.29 -16.09 -3.10
CA LEU A 31 -20.05 -16.72 -2.60
C LEU A 31 -18.95 -16.66 -3.66
N TYR A 32 -19.26 -17.10 -4.88
CA TYR A 32 -18.31 -17.06 -5.99
C TYR A 32 -17.84 -15.62 -6.29
N GLN A 33 -18.76 -14.65 -6.33
CA GLN A 33 -18.40 -13.24 -6.53
C GLN A 33 -17.49 -12.70 -5.42
N ARG A 34 -17.66 -13.15 -4.17
CA ARG A 34 -16.80 -12.74 -3.05
C ARG A 34 -15.39 -13.30 -3.21
N GLU A 35 -15.25 -14.56 -3.61
CA GLU A 35 -13.95 -15.18 -3.88
C GLU A 35 -13.22 -14.48 -5.03
N VAL A 36 -13.91 -14.21 -6.14
CA VAL A 36 -13.33 -13.47 -7.28
C VAL A 36 -12.86 -12.08 -6.86
N LYS A 37 -13.65 -11.35 -6.07
CA LYS A 37 -13.26 -10.04 -5.55
C LYS A 37 -12.05 -10.12 -4.63
N HIS A 38 -11.99 -11.12 -3.76
CA HIS A 38 -10.85 -11.35 -2.88
C HIS A 38 -9.57 -11.59 -3.69
N TYR A 39 -9.61 -12.56 -4.61
CA TYR A 39 -8.49 -12.90 -5.49
C TYR A 39 -8.00 -11.67 -6.26
N ASN A 40 -8.92 -10.91 -6.87
CA ASN A 40 -8.57 -9.69 -7.61
C ASN A 40 -7.89 -8.65 -6.71
N SER A 41 -8.36 -8.49 -5.47
CA SER A 41 -7.71 -7.61 -4.49
C SER A 41 -6.32 -8.08 -4.10
N LEU A 42 -6.09 -9.39 -3.95
CA LEU A 42 -4.75 -9.94 -3.69
C LEU A 42 -3.79 -9.67 -4.85
N VAL A 43 -4.23 -9.88 -6.10
CA VAL A 43 -3.41 -9.59 -7.30
C VAL A 43 -3.08 -8.10 -7.40
N HIS A 44 -4.03 -7.23 -7.06
CA HIS A 44 -3.81 -5.79 -7.03
C HIS A 44 -2.79 -5.39 -5.94
N LEU A 45 -2.91 -5.96 -4.74
CA LEU A 45 -1.93 -5.78 -3.66
C LEU A 45 -0.53 -6.23 -4.08
N GLU A 46 -0.41 -7.39 -4.75
CA GLU A 46 0.88 -7.86 -5.27
C GLU A 46 1.51 -6.81 -6.19
N THR A 47 0.73 -6.27 -7.13
CA THR A 47 1.22 -5.26 -8.08
C THR A 47 1.67 -3.99 -7.34
N GLN A 48 0.83 -3.48 -6.43
CA GLN A 48 1.13 -2.29 -5.64
C GLN A 48 2.40 -2.47 -4.79
N LEU A 49 2.57 -3.59 -4.10
CA LEU A 49 3.75 -3.83 -3.27
C LEU A 49 5.03 -3.93 -4.10
N ASN A 50 4.98 -4.47 -5.32
CA ASN A 50 6.12 -4.46 -6.23
C ASN A 50 6.51 -3.04 -6.65
N GLU A 51 5.53 -2.18 -6.94
CA GLU A 51 5.79 -0.76 -7.24
C GLU A 51 6.41 -0.04 -6.04
N ILE A 52 5.88 -0.29 -4.83
CA ILE A 52 6.42 0.26 -3.59
C ILE A 52 7.87 -0.18 -3.36
N ILE A 53 8.21 -1.46 -3.61
CA ILE A 53 9.60 -1.94 -3.53
C ILE A 53 10.51 -1.15 -4.47
N GLY A 54 10.06 -0.84 -5.69
CA GLY A 54 10.80 -0.01 -6.64
C GLY A 54 11.11 1.38 -6.08
N ILE A 55 10.10 2.06 -5.54
CA ILE A 55 10.24 3.40 -4.94
C ILE A 55 11.17 3.37 -3.72
N ILE A 56 11.04 2.36 -2.86
CA ILE A 56 11.93 2.18 -1.71
C ILE A 56 13.38 1.99 -2.17
N HIS A 57 13.61 1.18 -3.21
CA HIS A 57 14.93 0.93 -3.76
C HIS A 57 15.55 2.22 -4.34
N ASP A 58 14.78 2.99 -5.12
CA ASP A 58 15.24 4.25 -5.71
C ASP A 58 15.62 5.27 -4.62
N ASN A 59 14.80 5.38 -3.57
CA ASN A 59 15.10 6.23 -2.42
C ASN A 59 16.37 5.80 -1.70
N LEU A 60 16.52 4.51 -1.40
CA LEU A 60 17.73 3.95 -0.77
C LEU A 60 18.98 4.16 -1.64
N TYR A 61 18.84 4.08 -2.96
CA TYR A 61 19.94 4.32 -3.89
C TYR A 61 20.44 5.77 -3.84
N ILE A 62 19.53 6.76 -3.79
CA ILE A 62 19.92 8.18 -3.82
C ILE A 62 20.38 8.72 -2.48
N LEU A 63 19.93 8.15 -1.35
CA LEU A 63 20.17 8.66 0.00
C LEU A 63 21.67 8.84 0.37
N PRO A 64 22.55 7.84 0.16
CA PRO A 64 23.97 7.99 0.51
C PRO A 64 24.64 9.14 -0.25
N ASN A 65 24.30 9.30 -1.53
CA ASN A 65 24.85 10.38 -2.35
C ASN A 65 24.26 11.75 -1.96
N PHE A 66 22.95 11.81 -1.67
CA PHE A 66 22.29 13.00 -1.14
C PHE A 66 23.04 13.50 0.10
N ILE A 67 23.17 12.64 1.12
CA ILE A 67 23.84 12.95 2.39
C ILE A 67 25.26 13.45 2.14
N ARG A 68 26.03 12.76 1.29
CA ARG A 68 27.40 13.16 0.95
C ARG A 68 27.47 14.55 0.31
N VAL A 69 26.60 14.83 -0.66
CA VAL A 69 26.61 16.10 -1.41
C VAL A 69 26.27 17.27 -0.49
N ILE A 70 25.21 17.17 0.31
CA ILE A 70 24.82 18.30 1.18
C ILE A 70 25.85 18.57 2.28
N LYS A 71 26.47 17.53 2.85
CA LYS A 71 27.54 17.69 3.84
C LYS A 71 28.79 18.36 3.28
N SER A 72 29.03 18.26 1.98
CA SER A 72 30.13 18.97 1.31
C SER A 72 29.84 20.45 1.01
N GLY A 73 28.67 20.95 1.43
CA GLY A 73 28.24 22.31 1.17
C GLY A 73 27.73 22.53 -0.26
N ASN A 74 27.31 21.47 -0.94
CA ASN A 74 26.82 21.50 -2.32
C ASN A 74 25.32 21.18 -2.37
N ILE A 75 24.64 21.71 -3.40
CA ILE A 75 23.23 21.46 -3.65
C ILE A 75 23.06 20.11 -4.36
N TYR A 76 22.11 19.32 -3.90
CA TYR A 76 21.63 18.09 -4.50
C TYR A 76 20.25 18.33 -5.11
N PHE A 77 20.03 17.86 -6.34
CA PHE A 77 18.82 18.19 -7.09
C PHE A 77 17.75 17.10 -7.06
N ASN A 78 18.11 15.86 -6.71
CA ASN A 78 17.14 14.79 -6.59
C ASN A 78 16.41 14.90 -5.25
N ASN A 79 15.14 14.48 -5.24
CA ASN A 79 14.32 14.42 -4.04
C ASN A 79 13.96 12.96 -3.75
N LEU A 80 13.66 12.69 -2.48
CA LEU A 80 13.02 11.44 -2.09
C LEU A 80 11.58 11.44 -2.62
N GLN A 81 11.12 10.26 -3.03
CA GLN A 81 9.76 10.03 -3.46
C GLN A 81 8.93 9.51 -2.29
N THR A 82 7.71 10.02 -2.15
CA THR A 82 6.74 9.43 -1.22
C THR A 82 6.17 8.15 -1.81
N ILE A 83 5.84 7.21 -0.92
CA ILE A 83 5.29 5.91 -1.28
C ILE A 83 3.78 6.04 -1.48
N PRO A 84 3.22 5.63 -2.64
CA PRO A 84 1.80 5.71 -2.88
C PRO A 84 1.02 4.76 -1.97
N ILE A 85 -0.07 5.27 -1.41
CA ILE A 85 -0.95 4.53 -0.52
C ILE A 85 -2.34 4.46 -1.17
N ASP A 86 -2.72 3.29 -1.66
CA ASP A 86 -4.11 3.00 -2.09
C ASP A 86 -4.74 1.95 -1.15
N LYS A 87 -5.95 2.25 -0.69
CA LYS A 87 -6.78 1.38 0.18
C LYS A 87 -7.98 0.79 -0.55
N SER A 88 -8.23 1.21 -1.79
CA SER A 88 -9.49 1.01 -2.52
C SER A 88 -9.94 -0.45 -2.61
N HIS A 89 -8.99 -1.38 -2.52
CA HIS A 89 -9.17 -2.81 -2.73
C HIS A 89 -9.12 -3.62 -1.43
N TYR A 90 -8.94 -2.99 -0.26
CA TYR A 90 -8.84 -3.69 1.03
C TYR A 90 -10.18 -4.26 1.49
N ASP A 91 -11.29 -3.59 1.14
CA ASP A 91 -12.65 -3.96 1.57
C ASP A 91 -13.13 -5.31 1.03
N ASN A 92 -12.49 -5.81 -0.04
CA ASN A 92 -12.81 -7.12 -0.62
C ASN A 92 -11.98 -8.26 -0.01
N LEU A 93 -11.03 -7.96 0.88
CA LEU A 93 -10.26 -8.99 1.58
C LEU A 93 -11.11 -9.61 2.69
N TYR A 94 -11.12 -10.94 2.80
CA TYR A 94 -11.77 -11.60 3.93
C TYR A 94 -10.80 -12.05 5.03
N ASN A 95 -9.50 -12.07 4.78
CA ASN A 95 -8.50 -12.46 5.76
C ASN A 95 -8.23 -11.30 6.74
N LEU A 96 -8.81 -11.39 7.94
CA LEU A 96 -8.69 -10.36 8.98
C LEU A 96 -7.25 -10.13 9.43
N GLU A 97 -6.44 -11.19 9.51
CA GLU A 97 -5.03 -11.08 9.90
C GLU A 97 -4.23 -10.30 8.84
N LEU A 98 -4.45 -10.60 7.56
CA LEU A 98 -3.85 -9.86 6.45
C LEU A 98 -4.30 -8.39 6.48
N MET A 99 -5.59 -8.12 6.69
CA MET A 99 -6.10 -6.76 6.79
C MET A 99 -5.43 -5.97 7.92
N ASN A 100 -5.31 -6.56 9.11
CA ASN A 100 -4.62 -5.93 10.24
C ASN A 100 -3.15 -5.66 9.93
N THR A 101 -2.48 -6.60 9.27
CA THR A 101 -1.09 -6.44 8.82
C THR A 101 -0.97 -5.26 7.83
N LEU A 102 -1.87 -5.18 6.85
CA LEU A 102 -1.92 -4.10 5.87
C LEU A 102 -2.18 -2.73 6.51
N PHE A 103 -3.04 -2.66 7.54
CA PHE A 103 -3.28 -1.41 8.26
C PHE A 103 -2.05 -0.92 9.04
N SER A 104 -1.34 -1.82 9.73
CA SER A 104 -0.08 -1.49 10.40
C SER A 104 0.97 -1.00 9.41
N TYR A 105 1.18 -1.76 8.33
CA TYR A 105 2.11 -1.42 7.25
C TYR A 105 1.81 -0.05 6.65
N GLN A 106 0.54 0.24 6.40
CA GLN A 106 0.11 1.53 5.88
C GLN A 106 0.37 2.67 6.85
N TYR A 107 0.15 2.45 8.15
CA TYR A 107 0.41 3.45 9.16
C TYR A 107 1.89 3.79 9.24
N GLN A 108 2.77 2.80 9.15
CA GLN A 108 4.23 2.99 9.03
C GLN A 108 4.57 3.76 7.76
N THR A 109 4.03 3.35 6.61
CA THR A 109 4.23 4.03 5.32
C THR A 109 3.81 5.50 5.37
N ARG A 110 2.67 5.80 6.00
CA ARG A 110 2.19 7.18 6.18
C ARG A 110 3.17 8.02 7.01
N LYS A 111 3.66 7.48 8.14
CA LYS A 111 4.66 8.19 8.96
C LYS A 111 5.94 8.48 8.18
N LEU A 112 6.43 7.50 7.43
CA LEU A 112 7.59 7.68 6.57
C LEU A 112 7.35 8.77 5.51
N ASN A 113 6.17 8.79 4.90
CA ASN A 113 5.81 9.84 3.95
C ASN A 113 5.77 11.24 4.61
N ASP A 114 5.27 11.35 5.83
CA ASP A 114 5.28 12.60 6.60
C ASP A 114 6.72 13.05 6.90
N ASP A 115 7.62 12.11 7.25
CA ASP A 115 9.05 12.38 7.47
C ASP A 115 9.77 12.79 6.18
N ILE A 116 9.52 12.10 5.06
CA ILE A 116 10.06 12.43 3.74
C ILE A 116 9.58 13.82 3.31
N ALA A 117 8.30 14.13 3.48
CA ALA A 117 7.74 15.44 3.13
C ALA A 117 8.40 16.55 3.97
N THR A 118 8.52 16.34 5.28
CA THR A 118 9.17 17.29 6.21
C THR A 118 10.62 17.52 5.84
N ALA A 119 11.39 16.47 5.57
CA ALA A 119 12.78 16.57 5.15
C ALA A 119 12.93 17.29 3.79
N THR A 120 12.04 17.00 2.85
CA THR A 120 12.03 17.62 1.51
C THR A 120 11.72 19.11 1.57
N LEU A 121 10.74 19.51 2.38
CA LEU A 121 10.40 20.92 2.61
C LEU A 121 11.56 21.65 3.27
N GLY A 122 12.07 21.13 4.38
CA GLY A 122 13.20 21.75 5.09
C GLY A 122 14.43 21.87 4.21
N TYR A 123 14.74 20.85 3.40
CA TYR A 123 15.85 20.91 2.44
C TYR A 123 15.63 21.98 1.38
N THR A 124 14.41 22.09 0.86
CA THR A 124 14.05 23.09 -0.16
C THR A 124 14.21 24.50 0.39
N ASP A 125 13.80 24.75 1.62
CA ASP A 125 13.93 26.06 2.28
C ASP A 125 15.40 26.46 2.44
N ILE A 126 16.23 25.56 2.98
CA ILE A 126 17.67 25.81 3.18
C ILE A 126 18.39 25.99 1.83
N LYS A 127 18.07 25.16 0.83
CA LYS A 127 18.59 25.26 -0.53
C LYS A 127 18.24 26.61 -1.15
N ASN A 128 17.00 27.04 -1.06
CA ASN A 128 16.53 28.30 -1.62
C ASN A 128 17.18 29.50 -0.91
N ALA A 129 17.33 29.46 0.41
CA ALA A 129 18.01 30.50 1.16
C ALA A 129 19.48 30.65 0.72
N LEU A 130 20.19 29.54 0.48
CA LEU A 130 21.56 29.57 -0.06
C LEU A 130 21.60 30.16 -1.48
N ILE A 131 20.70 29.72 -2.37
CA ILE A 131 20.63 30.22 -3.77
C ILE A 131 20.36 31.73 -3.79
N GLN A 132 19.45 32.21 -2.93
CA GLN A 132 19.07 33.62 -2.82
C GLN A 132 20.11 34.46 -2.07
N LYS A 133 21.21 33.86 -1.57
CA LYS A 133 22.24 34.51 -0.75
C LYS A 133 21.70 35.07 0.58
N ASN A 134 20.60 34.53 1.08
CA ASN A 134 20.05 34.81 2.41
C ASN A 134 20.71 33.94 3.49
N LEU A 135 21.53 32.96 3.09
CA LEU A 135 22.26 32.04 3.95
C LEU A 135 23.70 31.91 3.45
N GLU A 136 24.69 32.04 4.33
CA GLU A 136 26.08 31.83 3.97
C GLU A 136 26.42 30.33 3.90
N LYS A 137 27.49 29.98 3.18
CA LYS A 137 27.91 28.57 3.03
C LYS A 137 28.22 27.87 4.36
N PRO A 138 28.89 28.48 5.36
CA PRO A 138 29.10 27.85 6.66
C PRO A 138 27.78 27.50 7.36
N ASP A 139 26.81 28.41 7.35
CA ASP A 139 25.48 28.19 7.94
C ASP A 139 24.69 27.11 7.19
N TYR A 140 24.83 27.05 5.87
CA TYR A 140 24.28 25.96 5.06
C TYR A 140 24.82 24.60 5.51
N ILE A 141 26.13 24.48 5.74
CA ILE A 141 26.75 23.21 6.16
C ILE A 141 26.20 22.76 7.52
N ILE A 142 26.05 23.68 8.48
CA ILE A 142 25.47 23.37 9.79
C ILE A 142 24.04 22.82 9.64
N ASN A 143 23.20 23.49 8.85
CA ASN A 143 21.84 23.02 8.59
C ASN A 143 21.81 21.69 7.81
N ALA A 144 22.73 21.51 6.86
CA ALA A 144 22.88 20.28 6.09
C ALA A 144 23.31 19.09 6.97
N GLU A 145 24.11 19.31 8.01
CA GLU A 145 24.47 18.27 8.98
C GLU A 145 23.27 17.79 9.79
N LEU A 146 22.39 18.70 10.22
CA LEU A 146 21.14 18.35 10.90
C LEU A 146 20.20 17.57 9.95
N MET A 147 20.07 18.05 8.71
CA MET A 147 19.29 17.36 7.67
C MET A 147 19.84 15.96 7.38
N ALA A 148 21.16 15.81 7.31
CA ALA A 148 21.80 14.52 7.07
C ALA A 148 21.50 13.49 8.16
N LYS A 149 21.34 13.91 9.42
CA LYS A 149 20.91 13.02 10.52
C LYS A 149 19.48 12.53 10.28
N ASN A 150 18.56 13.42 9.92
CA ASN A 150 17.17 13.07 9.61
C ASN A 150 17.08 12.12 8.40
N LEU A 151 17.83 12.41 7.33
CA LEU A 151 17.92 11.53 6.17
C LEU A 151 18.46 10.13 6.53
N LYS A 152 19.37 10.04 7.50
CA LYS A 152 19.86 8.74 7.98
C LYS A 152 18.78 7.95 8.74
N HIS A 153 17.92 8.63 9.50
CA HIS A 153 16.77 7.99 10.13
C HIS A 153 15.77 7.48 9.07
N ILE A 154 15.49 8.27 8.04
CA ILE A 154 14.65 7.87 6.90
C ILE A 154 15.26 6.65 6.18
N GLU A 155 16.59 6.61 5.99
CA GLU A 155 17.28 5.47 5.37
C GLU A 155 17.07 4.16 6.14
N VAL A 156 17.20 4.20 7.47
CA VAL A 156 16.96 3.02 8.32
C VAL A 156 15.52 2.57 8.21
N PHE A 157 14.56 3.50 8.29
CA PHE A 157 13.15 3.15 8.23
C PHE A 157 12.71 2.64 6.86
N LEU A 158 13.30 3.15 5.77
CA LEU A 158 13.11 2.61 4.41
C LEU A 158 13.62 1.16 4.30
N ALA A 159 14.77 0.84 4.91
CA ALA A 159 15.30 -0.52 4.90
C ALA A 159 14.42 -1.48 5.70
N GLU A 160 13.89 -1.05 6.84
CA GLU A 160 12.91 -1.82 7.62
C GLU A 160 11.61 -2.03 6.82
N LEU A 161 11.06 -0.96 6.24
CA LEU A 161 9.86 -1.03 5.42
C LEU A 161 10.06 -1.92 4.18
N GLN A 162 11.27 -1.94 3.59
CA GLN A 162 11.59 -2.84 2.47
C GLN A 162 11.39 -4.30 2.88
N ASN A 163 11.94 -4.70 4.02
CA ASN A 163 11.81 -6.07 4.53
C ASN A 163 10.34 -6.41 4.82
N GLU A 164 9.61 -5.52 5.47
CA GLU A 164 8.17 -5.70 5.72
C GLU A 164 7.37 -5.82 4.41
N THR A 165 7.74 -5.04 3.39
CA THR A 165 7.09 -5.09 2.06
C THR A 165 7.34 -6.44 1.38
N ILE A 166 8.57 -6.97 1.47
CA ILE A 166 8.93 -8.29 0.94
C ILE A 166 8.16 -9.39 1.67
N ASP A 167 8.10 -9.34 3.00
CA ASP A 167 7.35 -10.31 3.81
C ASP A 167 5.86 -10.30 3.48
N LEU A 168 5.27 -9.11 3.34
CA LEU A 168 3.88 -8.93 2.97
C LEU A 168 3.59 -9.45 1.55
N LEU A 169 4.48 -9.16 0.60
CA LEU A 169 4.41 -9.68 -0.76
C LEU A 169 4.44 -11.21 -0.79
N ALA A 170 5.32 -11.82 0.00
CA ALA A 170 5.40 -13.27 0.13
C ALA A 170 4.08 -13.86 0.69
N LYS A 171 3.53 -13.26 1.75
CA LYS A 171 2.23 -13.66 2.33
C LYS A 171 1.10 -13.60 1.30
N ILE A 172 1.03 -12.53 0.51
CA ILE A 172 0.01 -12.36 -0.54
C ILE A 172 0.17 -13.42 -1.62
N ARG A 173 1.40 -13.67 -2.11
CA ARG A 173 1.65 -14.71 -3.12
C ARG A 173 1.25 -16.10 -2.66
N ILE A 174 1.49 -16.41 -1.38
CA ILE A 174 1.04 -17.67 -0.79
C ILE A 174 -0.50 -17.75 -0.81
N GLN A 175 -1.21 -16.70 -0.43
CA GLN A 175 -2.68 -16.68 -0.48
C GLN A 175 -3.22 -16.83 -1.90
N ILE A 176 -2.66 -16.09 -2.87
CA ILE A 176 -3.01 -16.22 -4.28
C ILE A 176 -2.82 -17.66 -4.78
N ALA A 177 -1.76 -18.35 -4.34
CA ALA A 177 -1.49 -19.72 -4.74
C ALA A 177 -2.48 -20.73 -4.12
N TYR A 178 -2.99 -20.47 -2.91
CA TYR A 178 -4.01 -21.28 -2.25
C TYR A 178 -5.42 -21.04 -2.80
N ASP A 179 -5.72 -19.83 -3.27
CA ASP A 179 -7.02 -19.45 -3.81
C ASP A 179 -7.23 -19.86 -5.29
N LYS A 180 -6.21 -20.45 -5.93
CA LYS A 180 -6.28 -21.05 -7.27
C LYS A 180 -6.82 -22.47 -7.23
#